data_AF-A0A542S6T3-F1
#
_entry.id   AF-A0A542S6T3-F1
#
_cell.length_a   1.000
_cell.length_b   1.000
_cell.length_c   1.000
_cell.angle_alpha   90.00
_cell.angle_beta   90.00
_cell.angle_gamma   90.00
#
_symmetry.space_group_name_H-M   'P 1'
#
loop_
_entity.id
_entity.type
_entity.pdbx_description
1 polymer ?
#
loop_
_entity_poly.entity_id
_entity_poly.type
_entity_poly.pdbx_seq_one_letter_code
_entity_poly.pdbx_strand_id
1 'polypeptide(L)'
;MDAMHVTVLGLGHLGAAIAARLADRNHHVTTWTRSGGGTAATAPDAVRDAEVVLLCLYDAAACRAVLDTVRTRLPVEAVVVNTATVGPDEAVELAALAPRILHAPVLGSTGAVAAGTLTFLAGGAPGPAAAVLADLGTVVDCGTPATAAAAKLVANGVLADALLTVRAARTRAAALDLPPHLALDVLERTALGGLVRAKRDRLEAPDATPADFAASALAKDVALLAGALAPGSDIAGLLTPAHADPAVLAPLRDYAAGHATGDASYHRRAFLPTAHVEGLREGRFTSWTLEEYCALFTGSPAPDEPTRRRRVDRVDVTGSTGTATMTLHHGPDVFTDSFALLRVDGAWRIANKTYHRA
;
A
#
# COMPACT_ATOMS: atom_id res chain seq x y z
N MET A 1 -20.06 20.40 26.65
CA MET A 1 -18.96 21.00 25.86
C MET A 1 -19.48 22.32 25.35
N ASP A 2 -18.69 23.38 25.47
CA ASP A 2 -19.10 24.70 25.01
C ASP A 2 -19.20 24.71 23.49
N ALA A 3 -20.18 25.44 22.96
CA ALA A 3 -20.33 25.63 21.52
C ALA A 3 -19.06 26.30 20.97
N MET A 4 -18.56 25.79 19.85
CA MET A 4 -17.37 26.32 19.16
C MET A 4 -17.73 26.81 17.77
N HIS A 5 -16.99 27.78 17.24
CA HIS A 5 -17.07 28.20 15.86
C HIS A 5 -16.25 27.27 14.97
N VAL A 6 -16.93 26.44 14.19
CA VAL A 6 -16.30 25.45 13.31
C VAL A 6 -16.58 25.81 11.85
N THR A 7 -15.52 25.90 11.06
CA THR A 7 -15.64 26.11 9.61
C THR A 7 -15.41 24.81 8.87
N VAL A 8 -16.28 24.44 7.94
CA VAL A 8 -16.10 23.30 7.03
C VAL A 8 -15.87 23.80 5.60
N LEU A 9 -14.67 23.57 5.08
CA LEU A 9 -14.27 23.92 3.72
C LEU A 9 -14.31 22.67 2.84
N GLY A 10 -15.30 22.61 1.95
CA GLY A 10 -15.61 21.48 1.08
C GLY A 10 -16.90 20.76 1.50
N LEU A 11 -17.93 20.83 0.65
CA LEU A 11 -19.27 20.28 0.91
C LEU A 11 -19.62 19.11 -0.02
N GLY A 12 -18.64 18.24 -0.29
CA GLY A 12 -18.93 16.91 -0.84
C GLY A 12 -19.68 16.04 0.18
N HIS A 13 -19.91 14.76 -0.13
CA HIS A 13 -20.67 13.84 0.74
C HIS A 13 -20.21 13.86 2.20
N LEU A 14 -18.89 13.75 2.44
CA LEU A 14 -18.33 13.73 3.78
C LEU A 14 -18.45 15.08 4.49
N GLY A 15 -18.06 16.17 3.82
CA GLY A 15 -18.05 17.51 4.42
C GLY A 15 -19.44 18.02 4.76
N ALA A 16 -20.44 17.76 3.91
CA ALA A 16 -21.83 18.09 4.19
C ALA A 16 -22.36 17.30 5.41
N ALA A 17 -22.06 16.01 5.50
CA ALA A 17 -22.44 15.19 6.65
C ALA A 17 -21.77 15.67 7.95
N ILE A 18 -20.49 16.06 7.89
CA ILE A 18 -19.75 16.60 9.04
C ILE A 18 -20.37 17.92 9.50
N ALA A 19 -20.65 18.84 8.57
CA ALA A 19 -21.26 20.12 8.89
C ALA A 19 -22.63 19.95 9.56
N ALA A 20 -23.48 19.08 9.01
CA ALA A 20 -24.79 18.78 9.58
C ALA A 20 -24.67 18.21 11.00
N ARG A 21 -23.81 17.22 11.21
CA ARG A 21 -23.60 16.63 12.53
C ARG A 21 -23.09 17.65 13.55
N LEU A 22 -22.12 18.48 13.19
CA LEU A 22 -21.59 19.48 14.13
C LEU A 22 -22.66 20.52 14.52
N ALA A 23 -23.55 20.87 13.60
CA ALA A 23 -24.70 21.71 13.91
C ALA A 23 -25.65 21.01 14.91
N ASP A 24 -25.94 19.72 14.72
CA ASP A 24 -26.74 18.92 15.68
C ASP A 24 -26.07 18.78 17.06
N ARG A 25 -24.75 18.97 17.12
CA ARG A 25 -23.98 19.00 18.37
C ARG A 25 -23.88 20.39 19.00
N ASN A 26 -24.63 21.37 18.46
CA ASN A 26 -24.71 22.77 18.89
C ASN A 26 -23.43 23.59 18.66
N HIS A 27 -22.58 23.22 17.70
CA HIS A 27 -21.51 24.11 17.25
C HIS A 27 -22.03 25.18 16.29
N HIS A 28 -21.38 26.33 16.25
CA HIS A 28 -21.64 27.36 15.26
C HIS A 28 -20.89 27.01 13.97
N VAL A 29 -21.62 26.46 12.99
CA VAL A 29 -21.00 25.92 11.77
C VAL A 29 -21.06 26.93 10.61
N THR A 30 -19.88 27.34 10.13
CA THR A 30 -19.74 28.10 8.87
C THR A 30 -19.26 27.16 7.77
N THR A 31 -19.82 27.28 6.57
CA THR A 31 -19.49 26.37 5.47
C THR A 31 -19.12 27.12 4.21
N TRP A 32 -18.22 26.53 3.42
CA TRP A 32 -17.90 27.04 2.09
C TRP A 32 -17.52 25.90 1.14
N THR A 33 -17.88 26.02 -0.13
CA THR A 33 -17.38 25.16 -1.19
C THR A 33 -17.27 25.92 -2.51
N ARG A 34 -16.34 25.49 -3.38
CA ARG A 34 -16.06 26.14 -4.67
C ARG A 34 -17.28 26.23 -5.59
N SER A 35 -18.16 25.22 -5.55
CA SER A 35 -19.37 25.17 -6.40
C SER A 35 -20.51 26.07 -5.90
N GLY A 36 -20.34 26.77 -4.76
CA GLY A 36 -21.42 27.51 -4.10
C GLY A 36 -22.30 26.61 -3.23
N GLY A 37 -23.22 27.23 -2.48
CA GLY A 37 -24.14 26.54 -1.56
C GLY A 37 -23.66 26.42 -0.11
N GLY A 38 -22.51 27.00 0.24
CA GLY A 38 -22.10 27.20 1.63
C GLY A 38 -22.75 28.44 2.25
N THR A 39 -22.62 28.59 3.58
CA THR A 39 -23.14 29.75 4.31
C THR A 39 -22.29 31.01 4.12
N ALA A 40 -21.00 30.86 3.81
CA ALA A 40 -20.11 31.96 3.50
C ALA A 40 -19.99 32.20 1.99
N ALA A 41 -19.87 33.47 1.59
CA ALA A 41 -19.71 33.86 0.19
C ALA A 41 -18.33 33.45 -0.37
N THR A 42 -17.27 33.60 0.42
CA THR A 42 -15.90 33.24 0.03
C THR A 42 -15.19 32.42 1.11
N ALA A 43 -14.16 31.65 0.73
CA ALA A 43 -13.37 30.88 1.70
C ALA A 43 -12.70 31.78 2.76
N PRO A 44 -12.14 32.97 2.41
CA PRO A 44 -11.61 33.90 3.41
C PRO A 44 -12.66 34.45 4.37
N ASP A 45 -13.90 34.66 3.92
CA ASP A 45 -15.01 35.05 4.81
C ASP A 45 -15.34 33.93 5.79
N ALA A 46 -15.30 32.68 5.32
CA ALA A 46 -15.70 31.50 6.08
C ALA A 46 -14.84 31.24 7.32
N VAL A 47 -13.59 31.70 7.33
CA VAL A 47 -12.62 31.40 8.40
C VAL A 47 -12.46 32.49 9.45
N ARG A 48 -13.11 33.65 9.28
CA ARG A 48 -12.84 34.86 10.09
C ARG A 48 -12.96 34.65 11.60
N ASP A 49 -14.00 33.93 12.01
CA ASP A 49 -14.33 33.70 13.43
C ASP A 49 -14.08 32.24 13.84
N ALA A 50 -13.36 31.48 13.01
CA ALA A 50 -13.19 30.05 13.20
C ALA A 50 -12.20 29.71 14.32
N GLU A 51 -12.61 28.85 15.25
CA GLU A 51 -11.71 28.22 16.22
C GLU A 51 -11.13 26.92 15.64
N VAL A 52 -11.93 26.21 14.85
CA VAL A 52 -11.53 24.99 14.14
C VAL A 52 -11.94 25.09 12.68
N VAL A 53 -11.03 24.79 11.76
CA VAL A 53 -11.31 24.73 10.32
C VAL A 53 -11.08 23.31 9.81
N LEU A 54 -12.12 22.63 9.36
CA LEU A 54 -12.05 21.30 8.75
C LEU A 54 -11.90 21.45 7.23
N LEU A 55 -10.78 20.98 6.67
CA LEU A 55 -10.63 20.83 5.22
C LEU A 55 -11.16 19.45 4.80
N CYS A 56 -12.31 19.44 4.12
CA CYS A 56 -12.95 18.25 3.56
C CYS A 56 -12.84 18.28 2.04
N LEU A 57 -11.59 18.24 1.55
CA LEU A 57 -11.22 18.45 0.15
C LEU A 57 -10.68 17.15 -0.48
N TYR A 58 -10.61 17.13 -1.81
CA TYR A 58 -10.36 15.90 -2.57
C TYR A 58 -8.90 15.44 -2.54
N ASP A 59 -7.95 16.37 -2.67
CA ASP A 59 -6.52 16.11 -2.81
C ASP A 59 -5.65 17.26 -2.25
N ALA A 60 -4.33 17.09 -2.30
CA ALA A 60 -3.36 18.05 -1.79
C ALA A 60 -3.40 19.39 -2.55
N ALA A 61 -3.62 19.36 -3.86
CA ALA A 61 -3.71 20.56 -4.68
C ALA A 61 -4.91 21.44 -4.29
N ALA A 62 -6.07 20.82 -4.05
CA ALA A 62 -7.25 21.50 -3.54
C ALA A 62 -7.02 22.07 -2.13
N CYS A 63 -6.39 21.32 -1.23
CA CYS A 63 -6.02 21.81 0.10
C CYS A 63 -5.09 23.01 0.03
N ARG A 64 -4.02 22.94 -0.78
CA ARG A 64 -3.05 24.03 -0.97
C ARG A 64 -3.73 25.28 -1.52
N ALA A 65 -4.53 25.13 -2.58
CA ALA A 65 -5.24 26.27 -3.20
C ALA A 65 -6.17 26.96 -2.20
N VAL A 66 -6.91 26.21 -1.38
CA VAL A 66 -7.77 26.80 -0.34
C VAL A 66 -6.92 27.46 0.75
N LEU A 67 -5.90 26.78 1.26
CA LEU A 67 -4.99 27.32 2.29
C LEU A 67 -4.32 28.63 1.85
N ASP A 68 -3.85 28.72 0.59
CA ASP A 68 -3.24 29.94 0.06
C ASP A 68 -4.20 31.14 0.09
N THR A 69 -5.50 30.91 -0.06
CA THR A 69 -6.51 31.98 0.02
C THR A 69 -6.88 32.37 1.45
N VAL A 70 -6.88 31.42 2.40
CA VAL A 70 -7.40 31.65 3.75
C VAL A 70 -6.33 31.92 4.79
N ARG A 71 -5.07 31.52 4.58
CA ARG A 71 -4.01 31.53 5.61
C ARG A 71 -3.75 32.90 6.25
N THR A 72 -3.96 33.98 5.51
CA THR A 72 -3.78 35.36 6.01
C THR A 72 -4.98 35.90 6.78
N ARG A 73 -6.09 35.15 6.80
CA ARG A 73 -7.35 35.49 7.49
C ARG A 73 -7.68 34.54 8.63
N LEU A 74 -6.89 33.47 8.82
CA LEU A 74 -7.05 32.56 9.94
C LEU A 74 -6.78 33.30 11.27
N PRO A 75 -7.65 33.15 12.29
CA PRO A 75 -7.33 33.57 13.64
C PRO A 75 -6.05 32.89 14.15
N VAL A 76 -5.28 33.60 14.98
CA VAL A 76 -3.97 33.12 15.49
C VAL A 76 -4.09 31.78 16.22
N GLU A 77 -5.19 31.60 16.95
CA GLU A 77 -5.45 30.40 17.75
C GLU A 77 -6.19 29.30 16.99
N ALA A 78 -6.63 29.55 15.75
CA ALA A 78 -7.42 28.61 14.98
C ALA A 78 -6.61 27.35 14.64
N VAL A 79 -7.22 26.18 14.80
CA VAL A 79 -6.64 24.90 14.37
C VAL A 79 -7.26 24.48 13.04
N VAL A 80 -6.43 24.27 12.03
CA VAL A 80 -6.87 23.74 10.75
C VAL A 80 -6.66 22.22 10.75
N VAL A 81 -7.72 21.45 10.58
CA VAL A 81 -7.67 20.00 10.47
C VAL A 81 -7.83 19.60 9.00
N ASN A 82 -6.76 19.11 8.39
CA ASN A 82 -6.79 18.58 7.04
C ASN A 82 -7.23 17.12 7.06
N THR A 83 -8.45 16.84 6.61
CA THR A 83 -9.01 15.47 6.55
C THR A 83 -8.83 14.78 5.20
N ALA A 84 -8.24 15.48 4.21
CA ALA A 84 -8.03 14.93 2.88
C ALA A 84 -7.05 13.74 2.91
N THR A 85 -7.25 12.77 2.04
CA THR A 85 -6.26 11.70 1.82
C THR A 85 -5.25 12.16 0.78
N VAL A 86 -3.97 12.24 1.18
CA VAL A 86 -2.82 12.75 0.41
C VAL A 86 -1.59 11.87 0.64
N GLY A 87 -0.52 12.07 -0.12
CA GLY A 87 0.75 11.38 0.08
C GLY A 87 1.52 11.84 1.33
N PRO A 88 2.48 11.05 1.84
CA PRO A 88 3.26 11.41 3.03
C PRO A 88 4.00 12.76 2.92
N ASP A 89 4.67 13.00 1.79
CA ASP A 89 5.39 14.26 1.56
C ASP A 89 4.41 15.44 1.45
N GLU A 90 3.31 15.26 0.72
CA GLU A 90 2.25 16.27 0.61
C GLU A 90 1.65 16.63 1.97
N ALA A 91 1.48 15.65 2.87
CA ALA A 91 0.98 15.89 4.22
C ALA A 91 1.95 16.77 5.03
N VAL A 92 3.26 16.54 4.91
CA VAL A 92 4.29 17.36 5.55
C VAL A 92 4.28 18.78 4.98
N GLU A 93 4.26 18.90 3.66
CA GLU A 93 4.23 20.20 2.98
C GLU A 93 3.00 21.02 3.35
N LEU A 94 1.82 20.39 3.38
CA LEU A 94 0.57 21.06 3.77
C LEU A 94 0.60 21.48 5.25
N ALA A 95 1.12 20.63 6.14
CA ALA A 95 1.23 20.94 7.56
C ALA A 95 2.15 22.15 7.83
N ALA A 96 3.11 22.40 6.95
CA ALA A 96 4.03 23.54 7.05
C ALA A 96 3.44 24.89 6.56
N LEU A 97 2.25 24.89 5.93
CA LEU A 97 1.68 26.11 5.33
C LEU A 97 1.11 27.12 6.33
N ALA A 98 0.78 26.68 7.56
CA ALA A 98 0.35 27.55 8.64
C ALA A 98 0.70 26.91 10.00
N PRO A 99 0.83 27.70 11.09
CA PRO A 99 1.40 27.23 12.35
C PRO A 99 0.63 26.10 13.05
N ARG A 100 -0.68 25.95 12.79
CA ARG A 100 -1.58 25.04 13.51
C ARG A 100 -2.39 24.15 12.56
N ILE A 101 -1.72 23.53 11.60
CA ILE A 101 -2.33 22.54 10.71
C ILE A 101 -2.11 21.14 11.28
N LEU A 102 -3.20 20.46 11.63
CA LEU A 102 -3.23 19.04 11.94
C LEU A 102 -3.62 18.26 10.69
N HIS A 103 -2.73 17.40 10.19
CA HIS A 103 -3.14 16.41 9.20
C HIS A 103 -3.84 15.24 9.92
N ALA A 104 -5.13 15.03 9.63
CA ALA A 104 -5.94 14.00 10.27
C ALA A 104 -6.94 13.37 9.28
N PRO A 105 -6.49 12.57 8.31
CA PRO A 105 -7.39 11.83 7.42
C PRO A 105 -8.27 10.87 8.22
N VAL A 106 -9.44 10.54 7.68
CA VAL A 106 -10.46 9.77 8.40
C VAL A 106 -10.66 8.36 7.85
N LEU A 107 -10.95 7.41 8.72
CA LEU A 107 -11.60 6.14 8.40
C LEU A 107 -13.10 6.26 8.69
N GLY A 108 -13.93 5.75 7.77
CA GLY A 108 -15.37 5.88 7.82
C GLY A 108 -15.94 6.60 6.61
N SER A 109 -17.27 6.61 6.52
CA SER A 109 -18.04 7.29 5.47
C SER A 109 -19.18 8.08 6.11
N THR A 110 -20.11 8.62 5.32
CA THR A 110 -21.26 9.40 5.79
C THR A 110 -22.05 8.72 6.90
N GLY A 111 -22.24 7.39 6.84
CA GLY A 111 -22.89 6.64 7.92
C GLY A 111 -22.12 6.68 9.26
N ALA A 112 -20.79 6.63 9.20
CA ALA A 112 -19.94 6.76 10.38
C ALA A 112 -19.92 8.20 10.92
N VAL A 113 -20.06 9.20 10.04
CA VAL A 113 -20.30 10.58 10.47
C VAL A 113 -21.60 10.63 11.27
N ALA A 114 -22.71 10.20 10.70
CA ALA A 114 -24.01 10.22 11.36
C ALA A 114 -24.01 9.50 12.71
N ALA A 115 -23.27 8.39 12.83
CA ALA A 115 -23.12 7.64 14.08
C ALA A 115 -22.11 8.26 15.07
N GLY A 116 -21.26 9.20 14.65
CA GLY A 116 -20.18 9.73 15.50
C GLY A 116 -19.06 8.74 15.74
N THR A 117 -18.77 7.90 14.74
CA THR A 117 -17.81 6.81 14.83
C THR A 117 -16.72 6.91 13.77
N LEU A 118 -16.40 8.11 13.29
CA LEU A 118 -15.21 8.29 12.46
C LEU A 118 -13.96 7.92 13.26
N THR A 119 -12.90 7.52 12.56
CA THR A 119 -11.57 7.43 13.15
C THR A 119 -10.66 8.43 12.47
N PHE A 120 -10.20 9.44 13.20
CA PHE A 120 -9.19 10.39 12.74
C PHE A 120 -7.79 9.80 12.98
N LEU A 121 -6.96 9.76 11.95
CA LEU A 121 -5.56 9.36 12.04
C LEU A 121 -4.72 10.63 12.18
N ALA A 122 -4.51 11.10 13.41
CA ALA A 122 -3.93 12.42 13.67
C ALA A 122 -2.40 12.37 13.62
N GLY A 123 -1.81 13.19 12.74
CA GLY A 123 -0.36 13.36 12.63
C GLY A 123 0.24 14.32 13.67
N GLY A 124 -0.29 14.32 14.89
CA GLY A 124 0.09 15.23 15.98
C GLY A 124 -1.05 15.48 16.96
N ALA A 125 -0.77 16.28 18.00
CA ALA A 125 -1.76 16.57 19.03
C ALA A 125 -2.90 17.48 18.49
N PRO A 126 -4.19 17.12 18.71
CA PRO A 126 -5.30 17.90 18.18
C PRO A 126 -5.54 19.24 18.89
N GLY A 127 -4.99 19.42 20.10
CA GLY A 127 -5.11 20.66 20.87
C GLY A 127 -6.59 21.08 21.03
N PRO A 128 -6.93 22.36 20.80
CA PRO A 128 -8.32 22.84 20.89
C PRO A 128 -9.31 22.13 19.97
N ALA A 129 -8.87 21.51 18.87
CA ALA A 129 -9.77 20.77 17.98
C ALA A 129 -10.28 19.45 18.59
N ALA A 130 -9.69 18.96 19.69
CA ALA A 130 -10.03 17.68 20.30
C ALA A 130 -11.54 17.54 20.63
N ALA A 131 -12.18 18.60 21.13
CA ALA A 131 -13.61 18.58 21.45
C ALA A 131 -14.48 18.37 20.21
N VAL A 132 -14.18 19.10 19.13
CA VAL A 132 -14.88 18.97 17.83
C VAL A 132 -14.67 17.58 17.23
N LEU A 133 -13.44 17.04 17.30
CA LEU A 133 -13.14 15.70 16.78
C LEU A 133 -13.85 14.61 17.58
N ALA A 134 -13.98 14.77 18.91
CA ALA A 134 -14.68 13.82 19.78
C ALA A 134 -16.18 13.72 19.47
N ASP A 135 -16.81 14.81 19.01
CA ASP A 135 -18.20 14.78 18.57
C ASP A 135 -18.38 14.03 17.23
N LEU A 136 -17.32 13.88 16.42
CA LEU A 136 -17.33 13.19 15.14
C LEU A 136 -16.82 11.74 15.23
N GLY A 137 -16.02 11.42 16.25
CA GLY A 137 -15.51 10.08 16.49
C GLY A 137 -14.25 10.04 17.36
N THR A 138 -13.38 9.07 17.08
CA THR A 138 -12.17 8.81 17.88
C THR A 138 -10.92 9.29 17.16
N VAL A 139 -9.92 9.75 17.92
CA VAL A 139 -8.61 10.14 17.39
C VAL A 139 -7.58 9.08 17.72
N VAL A 140 -6.86 8.61 16.70
CA VAL A 140 -5.67 7.76 16.83
C VAL A 140 -4.46 8.65 16.61
N ASP A 141 -3.53 8.67 17.56
CA ASP A 141 -2.28 9.40 17.44
C ASP A 141 -1.30 8.63 16.53
N CYS A 142 -0.98 9.20 15.38
CA CYS A 142 0.00 8.71 14.43
C CYS A 142 1.33 9.45 14.53
N GLY A 143 1.48 10.41 15.46
CA GLY A 143 2.71 11.14 15.74
C GLY A 143 3.03 12.25 14.73
N THR A 144 3.13 11.92 13.43
CA THR A 144 3.52 12.88 12.38
C THR A 144 2.54 12.93 11.22
N PRO A 145 2.47 14.05 10.45
CA PRO A 145 1.63 14.14 9.25
C PRO A 145 1.94 13.05 8.23
N ALA A 146 3.22 12.75 8.00
CA ALA A 146 3.65 11.70 7.08
C ALA A 146 3.15 10.31 7.52
N THR A 147 3.25 9.99 8.81
CA THR A 147 2.80 8.71 9.36
C THR A 147 1.28 8.58 9.30
N ALA A 148 0.53 9.66 9.60
CA ALA A 148 -0.92 9.70 9.46
C ALA A 148 -1.38 9.44 8.01
N ALA A 149 -0.73 10.09 7.04
CA ALA A 149 -0.99 9.87 5.62
C ALA A 149 -0.68 8.42 5.22
N ALA A 150 0.50 7.90 5.58
CA ALA A 150 0.88 6.52 5.29
C ALA A 150 -0.10 5.50 5.90
N ALA A 151 -0.51 5.69 7.16
CA ALA A 151 -1.49 4.84 7.82
C ALA A 151 -2.84 4.83 7.09
N LYS A 152 -3.29 5.99 6.60
CA LYS A 152 -4.50 6.09 5.79
C LYS A 152 -4.38 5.34 4.47
N LEU A 153 -3.25 5.48 3.77
CA LEU A 153 -3.00 4.80 2.50
C LEU A 153 -2.96 3.29 2.67
N VAL A 154 -2.33 2.78 3.73
CA VAL A 154 -2.36 1.35 4.11
C VAL A 154 -3.80 0.89 4.35
N ALA A 155 -4.58 1.62 5.14
CA ALA A 155 -5.97 1.28 5.43
C ALA A 155 -6.84 1.23 4.16
N ASN A 156 -6.65 2.17 3.24
CA ASN A 156 -7.38 2.18 1.98
C ASN A 156 -6.89 1.11 0.98
N GLY A 157 -5.61 0.72 1.02
CA GLY A 157 -5.09 -0.44 0.29
C GLY A 157 -5.80 -1.73 0.73
N VAL A 158 -5.88 -1.98 2.05
CA VAL A 158 -6.61 -3.12 2.62
C VAL A 158 -8.08 -3.11 2.21
N LEU A 159 -8.72 -1.94 2.20
CA LEU A 159 -10.10 -1.80 1.72
C LEU A 159 -10.24 -2.18 0.24
N ALA A 160 -9.31 -1.75 -0.62
CA ALA A 160 -9.32 -2.10 -2.04
C ALA A 160 -9.21 -3.62 -2.24
N ASP A 161 -8.27 -4.26 -1.56
CA ASP A 161 -8.07 -5.72 -1.63
C ASP A 161 -9.29 -6.49 -1.14
N ALA A 162 -9.89 -6.05 -0.03
CA ALA A 162 -11.10 -6.65 0.50
C ALA A 162 -12.27 -6.55 -0.49
N LEU A 163 -12.48 -5.39 -1.14
CA LEU A 163 -13.52 -5.19 -2.15
C LEU A 163 -13.31 -6.08 -3.38
N LEU A 164 -12.08 -6.20 -3.86
CA LEU A 164 -11.73 -7.11 -4.96
C LEU A 164 -11.97 -8.57 -4.59
N THR A 165 -11.66 -8.94 -3.34
CA THR A 165 -11.91 -10.28 -2.82
C THR A 165 -13.41 -10.59 -2.73
N VAL A 166 -14.23 -9.65 -2.24
CA VAL A 166 -15.71 -9.79 -2.25
C VAL A 166 -16.23 -9.96 -3.68
N ARG A 167 -15.75 -9.15 -4.63
CA ARG A 167 -16.13 -9.27 -6.05
C ARG A 167 -15.78 -10.65 -6.60
N ALA A 168 -14.54 -11.11 -6.41
CA ALA A 168 -14.09 -12.42 -6.88
C ALA A 168 -14.90 -13.57 -6.26
N ALA A 169 -15.23 -13.46 -4.96
CA ALA A 169 -16.06 -14.46 -4.30
C ALA A 169 -17.48 -14.51 -4.87
N ARG A 170 -18.10 -13.35 -5.19
CA ARG A 170 -19.39 -13.29 -5.87
C ARG A 170 -19.35 -13.90 -7.27
N THR A 171 -18.30 -13.65 -8.04
CA THR A 171 -18.11 -14.28 -9.36
C THR A 171 -18.04 -15.81 -9.24
N ARG A 172 -17.31 -16.34 -8.25
CA ARG A 172 -17.23 -17.78 -8.00
C ARG A 172 -18.56 -18.36 -7.53
N ALA A 173 -19.28 -17.66 -6.64
CA ALA A 173 -20.60 -18.08 -6.19
C ALA A 173 -21.58 -18.19 -7.36
N ALA A 174 -21.58 -17.21 -8.28
CA ALA A 174 -22.39 -17.26 -9.49
C ALA A 174 -21.99 -18.42 -10.42
N ALA A 175 -20.69 -18.68 -10.60
CA ALA A 175 -20.20 -19.81 -11.41
C ALA A 175 -20.52 -21.20 -10.82
N LEU A 176 -20.90 -21.26 -9.54
CA LEU A 176 -21.34 -22.45 -8.83
C LEU A 176 -22.87 -22.46 -8.61
N ASP A 177 -23.61 -21.56 -9.27
CA ASP A 177 -25.07 -21.43 -9.18
C ASP A 177 -25.61 -21.20 -7.75
N LEU A 178 -24.82 -20.57 -6.87
CA LEU A 178 -25.30 -20.18 -5.54
C LEU A 178 -26.33 -19.04 -5.63
N PRO A 179 -27.45 -19.11 -4.90
CA PRO A 179 -28.37 -17.98 -4.76
C PRO A 179 -27.63 -16.74 -4.22
N PRO A 180 -27.83 -15.53 -4.79
CA PRO A 180 -27.09 -14.33 -4.37
C PRO A 180 -27.18 -14.00 -2.88
N HIS A 181 -28.36 -14.17 -2.27
CA HIS A 181 -28.56 -13.94 -0.83
C HIS A 181 -27.74 -14.93 0.02
N LEU A 182 -27.73 -16.21 -0.36
CA LEU A 182 -26.96 -17.25 0.32
C LEU A 182 -25.46 -16.98 0.21
N ALA A 183 -24.99 -16.50 -0.95
CA ALA A 183 -23.59 -16.10 -1.12
C ALA A 183 -23.19 -14.97 -0.16
N LEU A 184 -24.03 -13.94 -0.01
CA LEU A 184 -23.79 -12.85 0.94
C LEU A 184 -23.85 -13.33 2.39
N ASP A 185 -24.81 -14.19 2.74
CA ASP A 185 -24.93 -14.81 4.06
C ASP A 185 -23.66 -15.59 4.44
N VAL A 186 -23.11 -16.38 3.52
CA VAL A 186 -21.85 -17.11 3.74
C VAL A 186 -20.69 -16.13 3.89
N LEU A 187 -20.57 -15.11 3.03
CA LEU A 187 -19.49 -14.13 3.12
C LEU A 187 -19.51 -13.33 4.43
N GLU A 188 -20.69 -13.06 4.99
CA GLU A 188 -20.83 -12.43 6.31
C GLU A 188 -20.23 -13.23 7.46
N ARG A 189 -20.07 -14.54 7.29
CA ARG A 189 -19.48 -15.44 8.29
C ARG A 189 -17.97 -15.61 8.12
N THR A 190 -17.37 -14.93 7.14
CA THR A 190 -15.92 -14.95 6.87
C THR A 190 -15.23 -13.73 7.49
N ALA A 191 -13.91 -13.65 7.32
CA ALA A 191 -13.11 -12.46 7.68
C ALA A 191 -13.59 -11.17 6.97
N LEU A 192 -14.33 -11.27 5.87
CA LEU A 192 -14.89 -10.12 5.15
C LEU A 192 -16.24 -9.66 5.71
N GLY A 193 -16.75 -10.30 6.76
CA GLY A 193 -18.15 -10.17 7.13
C GLY A 193 -18.57 -8.78 7.58
N GLY A 194 -17.68 -8.03 8.23
CA GLY A 194 -17.95 -6.63 8.58
C GLY A 194 -18.19 -5.74 7.35
N LEU A 195 -17.38 -5.91 6.31
CA LEU A 195 -17.52 -5.16 5.05
C LEU A 195 -18.81 -5.54 4.32
N VAL A 196 -19.12 -6.83 4.24
CA VAL A 196 -20.34 -7.32 3.57
C VAL A 196 -21.58 -6.84 4.29
N ARG A 197 -21.63 -6.94 5.62
CA ARG A 197 -22.75 -6.43 6.44
C ARG A 197 -22.96 -4.94 6.22
N ALA A 198 -21.88 -4.15 6.27
CA ALA A 198 -21.94 -2.70 6.07
C ALA A 198 -22.40 -2.29 4.66
N LYS A 199 -22.33 -3.19 3.67
CA LYS A 199 -22.71 -2.93 2.28
C LYS A 199 -23.88 -3.80 1.80
N ARG A 200 -24.52 -4.60 2.67
CA ARG A 200 -25.55 -5.59 2.27
C ARG A 200 -26.65 -4.95 1.45
N ASP A 201 -27.30 -3.91 1.97
CA ASP A 201 -28.43 -3.26 1.30
C ASP A 201 -28.06 -2.82 -0.13
N ARG A 202 -26.82 -2.34 -0.32
CA ARG A 202 -26.30 -1.98 -1.65
C ARG A 202 -25.93 -3.17 -2.53
N LEU A 203 -25.44 -4.26 -1.94
CA LEU A 203 -25.06 -5.46 -2.67
C LEU A 203 -26.29 -6.23 -3.18
N GLU A 204 -27.43 -6.06 -2.49
CA GLU A 204 -28.74 -6.64 -2.83
C GLU A 204 -29.59 -5.71 -3.71
N ALA A 205 -29.35 -4.39 -3.68
CA ALA A 205 -30.07 -3.44 -4.51
C ALA A 205 -29.86 -3.72 -6.02
N PRO A 206 -30.95 -3.70 -6.82
CA PRO A 206 -30.87 -3.95 -8.26
C PRO A 206 -30.19 -2.81 -9.04
N ASP A 207 -30.18 -1.59 -8.50
CA ASP A 207 -29.64 -0.39 -9.13
C ASP A 207 -28.45 0.22 -8.37
N ALA A 208 -27.59 0.92 -9.13
CA ALA A 208 -26.48 1.67 -8.57
C ALA A 208 -26.97 2.90 -7.78
N THR A 209 -27.10 2.74 -6.46
CA THR A 209 -27.30 3.88 -5.54
C THR A 209 -26.11 4.86 -5.57
N PRO A 210 -26.31 6.16 -5.27
CA PRO A 210 -25.20 7.11 -5.13
C PRO A 210 -24.13 6.60 -4.15
N ALA A 211 -22.87 6.71 -4.53
CA ALA A 211 -21.76 6.17 -3.76
C ALA A 211 -21.39 7.09 -2.58
N ASP A 212 -21.39 6.56 -1.34
CA ASP A 212 -20.84 7.30 -0.19
C ASP A 212 -19.36 7.63 -0.38
N PHE A 213 -18.65 6.72 -1.05
CA PHE A 213 -17.24 6.83 -1.40
C PHE A 213 -17.04 6.37 -2.84
N ALA A 214 -16.63 7.29 -3.71
CA ALA A 214 -16.51 7.04 -5.13
C ALA A 214 -15.34 6.08 -5.43
N ALA A 215 -15.52 5.20 -6.42
CA ALA A 215 -14.45 4.31 -6.88
C ALA A 215 -13.20 5.08 -7.36
N SER A 216 -13.39 6.26 -7.96
CA SER A 216 -12.30 7.16 -8.36
C SER A 216 -11.50 7.70 -7.17
N ALA A 217 -12.16 7.94 -6.03
CA ALA A 217 -11.48 8.36 -4.81
C ALA A 217 -10.61 7.24 -4.23
N LEU A 218 -11.12 6.00 -4.21
CA LEU A 218 -10.32 4.83 -3.81
C LEU A 218 -9.15 4.58 -4.77
N ALA A 219 -9.38 4.69 -6.09
CA ALA A 219 -8.33 4.52 -7.09
C ALA A 219 -7.22 5.57 -6.93
N LYS A 220 -7.57 6.83 -6.63
CA LYS A 220 -6.60 7.88 -6.27
C LYS A 220 -5.77 7.46 -5.06
N ASP A 221 -6.39 6.93 -4.00
CA ASP A 221 -5.67 6.53 -2.80
C ASP A 221 -4.75 5.32 -3.04
N VAL A 222 -5.16 4.37 -3.88
CA VAL A 222 -4.30 3.24 -4.30
C VAL A 222 -3.12 3.75 -5.15
N ALA A 223 -3.34 4.75 -6.00
CA ALA A 223 -2.25 5.38 -6.77
C ALA A 223 -1.28 6.14 -5.85
N LEU A 224 -1.78 6.86 -4.84
CA LEU A 224 -0.96 7.50 -3.80
C LEU A 224 -0.15 6.47 -3.01
N LEU A 225 -0.77 5.34 -2.63
CA LEU A 225 -0.08 4.23 -1.97
C LEU A 225 1.04 3.67 -2.86
N ALA A 226 0.75 3.37 -4.12
CA ALA A 226 1.74 2.88 -5.07
C ALA A 226 2.90 3.87 -5.26
N GLY A 227 2.60 5.18 -5.35
CA GLY A 227 3.60 6.24 -5.43
C GLY A 227 4.46 6.34 -4.18
N ALA A 228 3.86 6.25 -2.99
CA ALA A 228 4.58 6.30 -1.71
C ALA A 228 5.48 5.07 -1.47
N LEU A 229 5.22 3.96 -2.18
CA LEU A 229 6.01 2.74 -2.12
C LEU A 229 7.17 2.69 -3.14
N ALA A 230 7.41 3.74 -3.95
CA ALA A 230 8.45 3.76 -4.99
C ALA A 230 9.41 4.97 -4.85
N PRO A 231 10.74 4.74 -4.95
CA PRO A 231 11.38 4.38 -6.21
C PRO A 231 12.07 3.00 -6.14
N GLY A 232 11.53 2.01 -6.87
CA GLY A 232 12.10 0.66 -6.96
C GLY A 232 11.07 -0.48 -6.97
N SER A 233 9.79 -0.20 -6.72
CA SER A 233 8.73 -1.20 -6.66
C SER A 233 8.07 -1.39 -8.04
N ASP A 234 8.55 -2.37 -8.81
CA ASP A 234 7.78 -2.99 -9.90
C ASP A 234 6.61 -3.80 -9.29
N ILE A 235 5.62 -4.23 -10.09
CA ILE A 235 4.48 -5.08 -9.68
C ILE A 235 4.94 -6.31 -8.87
N ALA A 236 6.16 -6.80 -9.12
CA ALA A 236 6.81 -7.86 -8.36
C ALA A 236 7.14 -7.47 -6.90
N GLY A 237 7.48 -6.21 -6.63
CA GLY A 237 7.84 -5.69 -5.30
C GLY A 237 6.64 -5.55 -4.35
N LEU A 238 5.43 -5.38 -4.89
CA LEU A 238 4.18 -5.36 -4.11
C LEU A 238 3.76 -6.75 -3.60
N LEU A 239 4.37 -7.83 -4.12
CA LEU A 239 4.05 -9.22 -3.77
C LEU A 239 5.07 -9.89 -2.83
N THR A 240 6.11 -9.17 -2.40
CA THR A 240 7.20 -9.70 -1.58
C THR A 240 7.27 -9.02 -0.21
N PRO A 241 7.27 -9.77 0.92
CA PRO A 241 7.70 -9.24 2.21
C PRO A 241 9.19 -8.84 2.17
N ALA A 242 9.54 -7.89 3.05
CA ALA A 242 10.76 -7.10 3.09
C ALA A 242 12.11 -7.82 2.83
N HIS A 243 12.95 -7.11 2.03
CA HIS A 243 14.42 -7.08 1.99
C HIS A 243 15.16 -8.42 2.11
N ALA A 244 15.37 -9.08 0.96
CA ALA A 244 16.52 -9.96 0.80
C ALA A 244 17.80 -9.12 0.97
N ASP A 245 18.64 -9.46 1.96
CA ASP A 245 20.01 -8.96 2.09
C ASP A 245 20.68 -8.96 0.70
N PRO A 246 21.07 -7.82 0.10
CA PRO A 246 21.64 -7.79 -1.25
C PRO A 246 22.84 -8.74 -1.42
N ALA A 247 23.51 -9.11 -0.32
CA ALA A 247 24.59 -10.09 -0.33
C ALA A 247 24.13 -11.52 -0.67
N VAL A 248 22.84 -11.87 -0.49
CA VAL A 248 22.31 -13.19 -0.87
C VAL A 248 22.38 -13.44 -2.38
N LEU A 249 22.40 -12.37 -3.18
CA LEU A 249 22.55 -12.46 -4.63
C LEU A 249 24.00 -12.73 -5.07
N ALA A 250 24.98 -12.52 -4.20
CA ALA A 250 26.40 -12.70 -4.55
C ALA A 250 26.71 -14.10 -5.10
N PRO A 251 26.34 -15.22 -4.44
CA PRO A 251 26.61 -16.55 -5.00
C PRO A 251 25.84 -16.83 -6.29
N LEU A 252 24.65 -16.24 -6.50
CA LEU A 252 23.89 -16.39 -7.75
C LEU A 252 24.54 -15.63 -8.91
N ARG A 253 25.10 -14.45 -8.63
CA ARG A 253 25.88 -13.67 -9.61
C ARG A 253 27.16 -14.40 -9.99
N ASP A 254 27.85 -14.98 -9.01
CA ASP A 254 29.03 -15.81 -9.27
C ASP A 254 28.67 -17.05 -10.07
N TYR A 255 27.58 -17.74 -9.73
CA TYR A 255 27.08 -18.84 -10.54
C TYR A 255 26.84 -18.43 -12.00
N ALA A 256 26.14 -17.31 -12.23
CA ALA A 256 25.90 -16.79 -13.58
C ALA A 256 27.20 -16.38 -14.31
N ALA A 257 28.16 -15.80 -13.59
CA ALA A 257 29.46 -15.39 -14.14
C ALA A 257 30.32 -16.59 -14.53
N GLY A 258 30.31 -17.68 -13.75
CA GLY A 258 31.00 -18.92 -14.10
C GLY A 258 30.49 -19.51 -15.42
N HIS A 259 29.16 -19.49 -15.63
CA HIS A 259 28.58 -19.85 -16.92
C HIS A 259 28.94 -18.88 -18.04
N ALA A 260 28.95 -17.58 -17.77
CA ALA A 260 29.22 -16.56 -18.79
C ALA A 260 30.67 -16.58 -19.27
N THR A 261 31.60 -16.85 -18.37
CA THR A 261 33.04 -16.76 -18.62
C THR A 261 33.66 -18.10 -18.94
N GLY A 262 33.02 -19.20 -18.54
CA GLY A 262 33.64 -20.52 -18.53
C GLY A 262 34.68 -20.69 -17.43
N ASP A 263 34.83 -19.75 -16.49
CA ASP A 263 35.81 -19.84 -15.40
C ASP A 263 35.22 -20.50 -14.15
N ALA A 264 35.75 -21.68 -13.82
CA ALA A 264 35.37 -22.47 -12.66
C ALA A 264 35.61 -21.76 -11.31
N SER A 265 36.49 -20.76 -11.24
CA SER A 265 36.78 -20.01 -10.01
C SER A 265 35.53 -19.34 -9.43
N TYR A 266 34.61 -18.90 -10.28
CA TYR A 266 33.33 -18.33 -9.88
C TYR A 266 32.44 -19.38 -9.20
N HIS A 267 32.38 -20.61 -9.71
CA HIS A 267 31.61 -21.68 -9.08
C HIS A 267 32.18 -22.06 -7.71
N ARG A 268 33.51 -22.10 -7.57
CA ARG A 268 34.15 -22.34 -6.26
C ARG A 268 33.86 -21.23 -5.24
N ARG A 269 33.64 -20.00 -5.69
CA ARG A 269 33.19 -18.89 -4.83
C ARG A 269 31.69 -18.95 -4.52
N ALA A 270 30.88 -19.43 -5.46
CA ALA A 270 29.43 -19.46 -5.35
C ALA A 270 28.93 -20.56 -4.39
N PHE A 271 29.52 -21.76 -4.47
CA PHE A 271 29.05 -22.95 -3.75
C PHE A 271 29.84 -23.25 -2.47
N LEU A 272 29.21 -23.98 -1.55
CA LEU A 272 29.94 -24.70 -0.50
C LEU A 272 30.71 -25.87 -1.11
N PRO A 273 31.89 -26.25 -0.56
CA PRO A 273 32.65 -27.40 -1.03
C PRO A 273 31.88 -28.74 -1.01
N THR A 274 30.88 -28.84 -0.11
CA THR A 274 30.02 -30.01 0.05
C THR A 274 28.79 -30.00 -0.87
N ALA A 275 28.62 -28.95 -1.67
CA ALA A 275 27.45 -28.81 -2.52
C ALA A 275 27.45 -29.81 -3.68
N HIS A 276 26.25 -30.21 -4.07
CA HIS A 276 26.02 -31.03 -5.23
C HIS A 276 25.21 -30.23 -6.28
N VAL A 277 25.29 -30.68 -7.53
CA VAL A 277 24.45 -30.21 -8.62
C VAL A 277 23.69 -31.41 -9.15
N GLU A 278 22.39 -31.42 -8.90
CA GLU A 278 21.56 -32.61 -9.00
C GLU A 278 20.40 -32.40 -9.97
N GLY A 279 20.02 -33.46 -10.69
CA GLY A 279 18.89 -33.37 -11.62
C GLY A 279 18.62 -34.70 -12.30
N LEU A 280 17.61 -34.69 -13.17
CA LEU A 280 17.27 -35.83 -14.01
C LEU A 280 17.77 -35.60 -15.44
N ARG A 281 18.62 -36.50 -15.95
CA ARG A 281 19.00 -36.55 -17.37
C ARG A 281 18.44 -37.81 -17.98
N GLU A 282 17.63 -37.68 -19.02
CA GLU A 282 16.99 -38.81 -19.71
C GLU A 282 16.22 -39.73 -18.72
N GLY A 283 15.58 -39.13 -17.72
CA GLY A 283 14.84 -39.84 -16.66
C GLY A 283 15.71 -40.51 -15.58
N ARG A 284 17.03 -40.37 -15.62
CA ARG A 284 17.96 -40.92 -14.63
C ARG A 284 18.51 -39.83 -13.69
N PHE A 285 18.56 -40.16 -12.40
CA PHE A 285 19.16 -39.29 -11.40
C PHE A 285 20.66 -39.10 -11.66
N THR A 286 21.10 -37.85 -11.62
CA THR A 286 22.48 -37.41 -11.77
C THR A 286 22.81 -36.46 -10.64
N SER A 287 23.99 -36.61 -10.03
CA SER A 287 24.50 -35.75 -8.97
C SER A 287 25.99 -35.57 -9.22
N TRP A 288 26.42 -34.31 -9.40
CA TRP A 288 27.85 -33.96 -9.46
C TRP A 288 28.25 -33.29 -8.16
N THR A 289 29.40 -33.68 -7.63
CA THR A 289 30.12 -32.87 -6.65
C THR A 289 30.51 -31.52 -7.26
N LEU A 290 30.83 -30.53 -6.42
CA LEU A 290 31.28 -29.23 -6.90
C LEU A 290 32.49 -29.32 -7.84
N GLU A 291 33.47 -30.19 -7.56
CA GLU A 291 34.67 -30.31 -8.39
C GLU A 291 34.37 -30.98 -9.75
N GLU A 292 33.53 -32.01 -9.78
CA GLU A 292 33.06 -32.61 -11.04
C GLU A 292 32.28 -31.59 -11.89
N TYR A 293 31.46 -30.76 -11.24
CA TYR A 293 30.75 -29.68 -11.93
C TYR A 293 31.72 -28.62 -12.47
N CYS A 294 32.70 -28.20 -11.66
CA CYS A 294 33.73 -27.23 -12.06
C CYS A 294 34.58 -27.73 -13.24
N ALA A 295 34.82 -29.04 -13.35
CA ALA A 295 35.57 -29.63 -14.45
C ALA A 295 34.89 -29.47 -15.83
N LEU A 296 33.61 -29.11 -15.87
CA LEU A 296 32.87 -28.81 -17.11
C LEU A 296 33.24 -27.45 -17.72
N PHE A 297 33.96 -26.60 -16.98
CA PHE A 297 34.27 -25.22 -17.34
C PHE A 297 35.76 -25.09 -17.70
N THR A 298 36.04 -24.81 -18.98
CA THR A 298 37.40 -24.87 -19.57
C THR A 298 38.15 -23.53 -19.57
N GLY A 299 37.60 -22.50 -18.92
CA GLY A 299 38.17 -21.15 -18.87
C GLY A 299 37.85 -20.27 -20.08
N SER A 300 36.92 -20.69 -20.94
CA SER A 300 36.46 -19.91 -22.10
C SER A 300 34.94 -19.90 -22.19
N PRO A 301 34.32 -18.76 -22.56
CA PRO A 301 32.87 -18.67 -22.77
C PRO A 301 32.39 -19.67 -23.82
N ALA A 302 31.15 -20.13 -23.69
CA ALA A 302 30.52 -20.93 -24.73
C ALA A 302 30.34 -20.11 -26.03
N PRO A 303 30.45 -20.73 -27.22
CA PRO A 303 30.31 -20.01 -28.49
C PRO A 303 28.97 -19.26 -28.66
N ASP A 304 27.90 -19.77 -28.06
CA ASP A 304 26.55 -19.20 -28.10
C ASP A 304 26.24 -18.25 -26.92
N GLU A 305 27.22 -17.96 -26.05
CA GLU A 305 27.07 -17.08 -24.88
C GLU A 305 26.33 -15.76 -25.16
N PRO A 306 26.58 -15.01 -26.26
CA PRO A 306 25.86 -13.76 -26.54
C PRO A 306 24.33 -13.90 -26.62
N THR A 307 23.84 -15.10 -26.95
CA THR A 307 22.41 -15.40 -27.05
C THR A 307 21.81 -15.96 -25.75
N ARG A 308 22.65 -16.38 -24.81
CA ARG A 308 22.21 -16.95 -23.54
C ARG A 308 21.60 -15.87 -22.65
N ARG A 309 20.59 -16.25 -21.86
CA ARG A 309 19.95 -15.37 -20.86
C ARG A 309 19.85 -16.09 -19.54
N ARG A 310 20.04 -15.33 -18.47
CA ARG A 310 20.08 -15.81 -17.09
C ARG A 310 19.29 -14.84 -16.24
N ARG A 311 18.23 -15.31 -15.60
CA ARG A 311 17.36 -14.47 -14.75
C ARG A 311 17.12 -15.17 -13.43
N VAL A 312 17.49 -14.51 -12.34
CA VAL A 312 17.05 -14.92 -11.00
C VAL A 312 15.55 -14.61 -10.93
N ASP A 313 14.75 -15.66 -10.76
CA ASP A 313 13.28 -15.55 -10.75
C ASP A 313 12.76 -15.19 -9.37
N ARG A 314 13.35 -15.78 -8.32
CA ARG A 314 12.93 -15.58 -6.94
C ARG A 314 14.08 -15.85 -5.98
N VAL A 315 14.11 -15.10 -4.88
CA VAL A 315 14.97 -15.37 -3.73
C VAL A 315 14.18 -15.14 -2.45
N ASP A 316 14.23 -16.09 -1.54
CA ASP A 316 13.61 -16.02 -0.22
C ASP A 316 14.64 -16.32 0.85
N VAL A 317 14.63 -15.52 1.91
CA VAL A 317 15.60 -15.60 3.01
C VAL A 317 14.85 -15.71 4.32
N THR A 318 15.33 -16.59 5.20
CA THR A 318 14.87 -16.71 6.58
C THR A 318 16.07 -16.97 7.49
N GLY A 319 16.47 -15.93 8.24
CA GLY A 319 17.66 -15.98 9.10
C GLY A 319 18.94 -16.22 8.29
N SER A 320 19.65 -17.32 8.59
CA SER A 320 20.88 -17.75 7.91
C SER A 320 20.64 -18.72 6.75
N THR A 321 19.39 -18.96 6.38
CA THR A 321 18.99 -19.88 5.30
C THR A 321 18.22 -19.16 4.21
N GLY A 322 18.27 -19.67 2.99
CA GLY A 322 17.48 -19.13 1.89
C GLY A 322 17.27 -20.12 0.76
N THR A 323 16.37 -19.78 -0.14
CA THR A 323 16.15 -20.51 -1.39
C THR A 323 16.12 -19.53 -2.55
N ALA A 324 16.60 -19.96 -3.71
CA ALA A 324 16.47 -19.18 -4.94
C ALA A 324 16.05 -20.06 -6.10
N THR A 325 15.42 -19.45 -7.10
CA THR A 325 15.18 -20.06 -8.42
C THR A 325 15.74 -19.18 -9.51
N MET A 326 16.34 -19.77 -10.53
CA MET A 326 16.91 -19.07 -11.68
C MET A 326 16.55 -19.80 -12.98
N THR A 327 16.12 -19.04 -13.98
CA THR A 327 15.85 -19.54 -15.33
C THR A 327 17.02 -19.20 -16.23
N LEU A 328 17.53 -20.22 -16.94
CA LEU A 328 18.60 -20.08 -17.92
C LEU A 328 18.08 -20.50 -19.28
N HIS A 329 18.21 -19.61 -20.27
CA HIS A 329 17.93 -19.90 -21.68
C HIS A 329 19.26 -20.10 -22.39
N HIS A 330 19.54 -21.34 -22.80
CA HIS A 330 20.77 -21.74 -23.49
C HIS A 330 20.40 -22.33 -24.86
N GLY A 331 20.35 -21.49 -25.89
CA GLY A 331 19.84 -21.90 -27.20
C GLY A 331 18.40 -22.41 -27.11
N PRO A 332 18.09 -23.64 -27.56
CA PRO A 332 16.75 -24.21 -27.48
C PRO A 332 16.37 -24.70 -26.06
N ASP A 333 17.35 -24.82 -25.17
CA ASP A 333 17.14 -25.39 -23.84
C ASP A 333 16.76 -24.33 -22.81
N VAL A 334 15.77 -24.66 -21.98
CA VAL A 334 15.41 -23.86 -20.80
C VAL A 334 15.68 -24.66 -19.54
N PHE A 335 16.54 -24.13 -18.69
CA PHE A 335 16.82 -24.71 -17.37
C PHE A 335 16.14 -23.90 -16.29
N THR A 336 15.48 -24.59 -15.36
CA THR A 336 15.02 -24.03 -14.09
C THR A 336 15.91 -24.60 -12.99
N ASP A 337 16.79 -23.76 -12.47
CA ASP A 337 17.68 -24.08 -11.37
C ASP A 337 17.03 -23.66 -10.05
N SER A 338 17.06 -24.55 -9.06
CA SER A 338 16.64 -24.27 -7.68
C SER A 338 17.84 -24.42 -6.75
N PHE A 339 18.07 -23.43 -5.89
CA PHE A 339 19.22 -23.34 -5.00
C PHE A 339 18.76 -23.35 -3.56
N ALA A 340 19.44 -24.15 -2.73
CA ALA A 340 19.47 -23.97 -1.29
C ALA A 340 20.66 -23.07 -0.94
N LEU A 341 20.43 -22.02 -0.16
CA LEU A 341 21.43 -21.02 0.23
C LEU A 341 21.65 -21.06 1.74
N LEU A 342 22.92 -20.91 2.14
CA LEU A 342 23.31 -20.79 3.54
C LEU A 342 24.25 -19.61 3.73
N ARG A 343 24.09 -18.91 4.85
CA ARG A 343 25.05 -17.90 5.30
C ARG A 343 26.07 -18.56 6.22
N VAL A 344 27.30 -18.71 5.73
CA VAL A 344 28.43 -19.35 6.42
C VAL A 344 29.56 -18.33 6.53
N ASP A 345 30.10 -18.15 7.74
CA ASP A 345 31.20 -17.21 8.02
C ASP A 345 30.93 -15.78 7.51
N GLY A 346 29.68 -15.33 7.64
CA GLY A 346 29.24 -14.00 7.22
C GLY A 346 28.91 -13.84 5.74
N ALA A 347 29.18 -14.84 4.89
CA ALA A 347 28.95 -14.82 3.45
C ALA A 347 27.86 -15.82 3.01
N TRP A 348 27.08 -15.45 1.99
CA TRP A 348 26.11 -16.36 1.37
C TRP A 348 26.77 -17.30 0.37
N ARG A 349 26.40 -18.58 0.42
CA ARG A 349 26.89 -19.66 -0.46
C ARG A 349 25.73 -20.56 -0.89
N ILE A 350 25.85 -21.19 -2.05
CA ILE A 350 24.94 -22.25 -2.50
C ILE A 350 25.33 -23.55 -1.80
N ALA A 351 24.41 -24.10 -0.99
CA ALA A 351 24.59 -25.34 -0.27
C ALA A 351 24.25 -26.57 -1.11
N ASN A 352 23.24 -26.49 -1.97
CA ASN A 352 22.91 -27.51 -2.96
C ASN A 352 22.11 -26.87 -4.11
N LYS A 353 22.15 -27.49 -5.28
CA LYS A 353 21.42 -27.05 -6.45
C LYS A 353 20.72 -28.24 -7.10
N THR A 354 19.43 -28.11 -7.37
CA THR A 354 18.72 -28.99 -8.29
C THR A 354 18.40 -28.26 -9.59
N TYR A 355 18.26 -28.98 -10.70
CA TYR A 355 17.84 -28.39 -11.97
C TYR A 355 16.81 -29.24 -12.69
N HIS A 356 15.92 -28.55 -13.41
CA HIS A 356 15.04 -29.13 -14.41
C HIS A 356 15.39 -28.55 -15.78
N ARG A 357 15.46 -29.39 -16.81
CA ARG A 357 15.59 -28.97 -18.21
C ARG A 357 14.27 -29.29 -18.91
N ALA A 358 13.61 -28.25 -19.40
CA ALA A 358 12.40 -28.36 -20.22
C ALA A 358 12.75 -28.72 -21.67
#